data_AF-A0A965X530-F1
#
_entry.id   AF-A0A965X530-F1
#
_cell.length_a   1.000
_cell.length_b   1.000
_cell.length_c   1.000
_cell.angle_alpha   90.00
_cell.angle_beta   90.00
_cell.angle_gamma   90.00
#
_symmetry.space_group_name_H-M   'P 1'
#
loop_
_entity.id
_entity.type
_entity.pdbx_description
1 polymer ?
#
loop_
_entity_poly.entity_id
_entity_poly.type
_entity_poly.pdbx_seq_one_letter_code
_entity_poly.pdbx_strand_id
1 'polypeptide(L)'
;ANTVPCMMPYITAFFMPRAAGDRPNVVPEGAVNFAFLGQFAETVRDTIFTTEYSMRTAMEAVYTLLNIDRGVPEVWGSVYDVRCLLDATTKLSDGKKLTEMNVGLFEKIALKELLKKVEGSDIEKLLKEYKVI
;
A
#
# COMPACT_ATOMS: atom_id res chain seq x y z
N ALA A 1 30.32 26.24 -13.72
CA ALA A 1 29.15 25.54 -13.14
C ALA A 1 28.82 26.20 -11.81
N ASN A 2 27.54 26.29 -11.44
CA ASN A 2 27.09 26.75 -10.13
C ASN A 2 26.41 25.58 -9.41
N THR A 3 26.94 25.18 -8.25
CA THR A 3 26.42 24.06 -7.44
C THR A 3 26.20 24.57 -6.03
N VAL A 4 24.95 24.55 -5.56
CA VAL A 4 24.59 24.96 -4.20
C VAL A 4 24.21 23.71 -3.41
N PRO A 5 25.08 23.23 -2.50
CA PRO A 5 24.76 22.07 -1.68
C PRO A 5 23.79 22.45 -0.55
N CYS A 6 23.06 21.45 -0.04
CA CYS A 6 22.23 21.59 1.15
C CYS A 6 22.44 20.39 2.06
N MET A 7 22.62 20.64 3.36
CA MET A 7 22.67 19.61 4.39
C MET A 7 21.34 19.61 5.14
N MET A 8 20.69 18.45 5.21
CA MET A 8 19.38 18.27 5.84
C MET A 8 19.50 17.14 6.87
N PRO A 9 19.65 17.44 8.17
CA PRO A 9 19.94 16.42 9.17
C PRO A 9 18.78 15.43 9.37
N TYR A 10 17.57 15.81 8.98
CA TYR A 10 16.35 15.03 9.21
C TYR A 10 15.65 14.56 7.93
N ILE A 11 16.31 14.63 6.77
CA ILE A 11 15.66 14.27 5.49
C ILE A 11 15.19 12.82 5.43
N THR A 12 15.83 11.91 6.19
CA THR A 12 15.45 10.49 6.29
C THR A 12 14.64 10.16 7.54
N ALA A 13 14.31 11.15 8.38
CA ALA A 13 13.71 10.91 9.70
C ALA A 13 12.37 10.17 9.63
N PHE A 14 11.61 10.34 8.54
CA PHE A 14 10.35 9.63 8.32
C PHE A 14 10.51 8.11 8.31
N PHE A 15 11.65 7.59 7.85
CA PHE A 15 11.86 6.14 7.67
C PHE A 15 12.66 5.50 8.81
N MET A 16 12.86 6.20 9.92
CA MET A 16 13.41 5.57 11.12
C MET A 16 12.48 4.46 11.61
N PRO A 17 13.00 3.30 12.04
CA PRO A 17 12.18 2.27 12.67
C PRO A 17 11.40 2.84 13.85
N ARG A 18 10.15 2.39 14.00
CA ARG A 18 9.20 2.88 14.99
C ARG A 18 8.34 1.75 15.55
N ALA A 19 7.78 1.97 16.72
CA ALA A 19 6.73 1.15 17.33
C ALA A 19 5.36 1.82 17.18
N ALA A 20 4.29 1.04 17.43
CA ALA A 20 2.96 1.61 17.60
C ALA A 20 2.95 2.55 18.81
N GLY A 21 2.41 3.76 18.64
CA GLY A 21 2.40 4.81 19.67
C GLY A 21 3.53 5.83 19.58
N ASP A 22 4.61 5.57 18.82
CA ASP A 22 5.70 6.55 18.61
C ASP A 22 5.23 7.82 17.85
N ARG A 23 4.13 7.69 17.11
CA ARG A 23 3.43 8.79 16.43
C ARG A 23 2.04 8.95 17.07
N PRO A 24 1.60 10.18 17.36
CA PRO A 24 0.25 10.41 17.89
C PRO A 24 -0.81 10.19 16.80
N ASN A 25 -1.97 9.68 17.19
CA ASN A 25 -3.15 9.68 16.31
C ASN A 25 -3.45 11.10 15.82
N VAL A 26 -3.98 11.24 14.60
CA VAL A 26 -4.38 12.54 14.02
C VAL A 26 -5.24 13.35 15.00
N VAL A 27 -6.28 12.72 15.56
CA VAL A 27 -7.04 13.24 16.70
C VAL A 27 -6.87 12.25 17.86
N PRO A 28 -6.09 12.57 18.89
CA PRO A 28 -5.93 11.70 20.05
C PRO A 28 -7.24 11.43 20.78
N GLU A 29 -7.33 10.29 21.46
CA GLU A 29 -8.52 9.96 22.27
C GLU A 29 -8.76 11.04 23.33
N GLY A 30 -10.01 11.53 23.40
CA GLY A 30 -10.41 12.61 24.31
C GLY A 30 -9.98 14.03 23.86
N ALA A 31 -9.31 14.19 22.72
CA ALA A 31 -9.02 15.52 22.17
C ALA A 31 -10.31 16.23 21.75
N VAL A 32 -10.47 17.49 22.17
CA VAL A 32 -11.69 18.28 21.93
C VAL A 32 -11.50 19.35 20.86
N ASN A 33 -10.29 19.92 20.76
CA ASN A 33 -10.02 21.10 19.93
C ASN A 33 -8.60 21.13 19.35
N PHE A 34 -7.89 20.01 19.33
CA PHE A 34 -6.55 19.93 18.76
C PHE A 34 -6.34 18.63 17.98
N ALA A 35 -5.39 18.67 17.04
CA ALA A 35 -5.00 17.54 16.19
C ALA A 35 -3.51 17.63 15.83
N PHE A 36 -2.92 16.48 15.48
CA PHE A 36 -1.58 16.39 14.89
C PHE A 36 -1.71 16.11 13.39
N LEU A 37 -1.00 16.90 12.58
CA LEU A 37 -1.04 16.79 11.12
C LEU A 37 0.33 16.43 10.55
N GLY A 38 0.34 15.94 9.32
CA GLY A 38 1.56 15.69 8.56
C GLY A 38 2.20 14.33 8.83
N GLN A 39 3.44 14.21 8.39
CA GLN A 39 4.13 12.92 8.22
C GLN A 39 4.44 12.19 9.54
N PHE A 40 4.39 12.90 10.66
CA PHE A 40 4.61 12.33 11.99
C PHE A 40 3.32 12.07 12.78
N ALA A 41 2.14 12.29 12.21
CA ALA A 41 0.87 11.81 12.76
C ALA A 41 0.62 10.35 12.32
N GLU A 42 -0.21 9.64 13.08
CA GLU A 42 -0.60 8.25 12.80
C GLU A 42 -2.00 8.20 12.16
N THR A 43 -2.05 7.65 10.94
CA THR A 43 -3.28 7.19 10.27
C THR A 43 -3.01 5.84 9.59
N VAL A 44 -4.08 5.10 9.31
CA VAL A 44 -4.06 3.69 8.90
C VAL A 44 -3.67 3.54 7.43
N ARG A 45 -2.82 2.53 7.12
CA ARG A 45 -2.42 2.06 5.77
C ARG A 45 -1.62 3.04 4.87
N ASP A 46 -1.73 4.35 5.05
CA ASP A 46 -1.14 5.33 4.13
C ASP A 46 0.39 5.47 4.29
N THR A 47 1.06 6.02 3.29
CA THR A 47 2.52 6.12 3.21
C THR A 47 3.02 7.55 3.41
N ILE A 48 3.92 7.72 4.37
CA ILE A 48 4.65 8.97 4.60
C ILE A 48 5.71 9.22 3.52
N PHE A 49 6.37 10.38 3.58
CA PHE A 49 7.22 10.91 2.51
C PHE A 49 6.41 11.16 1.23
N THR A 50 5.12 11.45 1.37
CA THR A 50 4.21 11.79 0.27
C THR A 50 3.43 13.04 0.64
N THR A 51 3.09 13.87 -0.36
CA THR A 51 2.19 15.01 -0.14
C THR A 51 0.78 14.54 0.23
N GLU A 52 0.36 13.37 -0.25
CA GLU A 52 -0.93 12.74 0.04
C GLU A 52 -1.13 12.55 1.56
N TYR A 53 -0.15 12.01 2.28
CA TYR A 53 -0.26 11.79 3.73
C TYR A 53 -0.50 13.10 4.50
N SER A 54 0.14 14.20 4.08
CA SER A 54 -0.09 15.52 4.66
C SER A 54 -1.51 16.00 4.43
N MET A 55 -2.07 15.76 3.24
CA MET A 55 -3.46 16.14 2.92
C MET A 55 -4.47 15.25 3.64
N ARG A 56 -4.21 13.94 3.73
CA ARG A 56 -5.05 12.97 4.44
C ARG A 56 -5.19 13.33 5.91
N THR A 57 -4.06 13.48 6.60
CA THR A 57 -4.06 13.82 8.04
C THR A 57 -4.76 15.16 8.30
N ALA A 58 -4.60 16.15 7.41
CA ALA A 58 -5.36 17.40 7.47
C ALA A 58 -6.88 17.19 7.28
N MET A 59 -7.28 16.40 6.29
CA MET A 59 -8.70 16.10 6.03
C MET A 59 -9.32 15.35 7.21
N GLU A 60 -8.68 14.29 7.71
CA GLU A 60 -9.14 13.49 8.86
C GLU A 60 -9.31 14.35 10.11
N ALA A 61 -8.34 15.23 10.42
CA ALA A 61 -8.43 16.13 11.56
C ALA A 61 -9.61 17.09 11.47
N VAL A 62 -9.75 17.79 10.33
CA VAL A 62 -10.82 18.78 10.13
C VAL A 62 -12.19 18.09 10.14
N TYR A 63 -12.31 16.94 9.50
CA TYR A 63 -13.57 16.20 9.43
C TYR A 63 -13.99 15.69 10.80
N THR A 64 -13.04 15.17 11.58
CA THR A 64 -13.29 14.65 12.92
C THR A 64 -13.65 15.78 13.90
N LEU A 65 -12.84 16.85 13.98
CA LEU A 65 -13.04 17.93 14.96
C LEU A 65 -14.26 18.82 14.66
N LEU A 66 -14.59 19.02 13.39
CA LEU A 66 -15.74 19.84 12.99
C LEU A 66 -17.02 19.02 12.72
N ASN A 67 -16.99 17.70 12.97
CA ASN A 67 -18.11 16.79 12.71
C ASN A 67 -18.68 16.95 11.29
N ILE A 68 -17.79 16.93 10.28
CA ILE A 68 -18.21 17.05 8.88
C ILE A 68 -18.89 15.74 8.45
N ASP A 69 -20.16 15.83 8.05
CA ASP A 69 -20.96 14.69 7.59
C ASP A 69 -20.63 14.31 6.14
N ARG A 70 -19.39 13.88 5.91
CA ARG A 70 -18.90 13.38 4.62
C ARG A 70 -17.75 12.39 4.85
N GLY A 71 -17.72 11.30 4.09
CA GLY A 71 -16.63 10.34 4.16
C GLY A 71 -15.28 10.92 3.69
N VAL A 72 -14.22 10.65 4.46
CA VAL A 72 -12.84 10.79 4.00
C VAL A 72 -12.53 9.59 3.10
N PRO A 73 -12.00 9.78 1.87
CA PRO A 73 -11.65 8.66 1.00
C PRO A 73 -10.63 7.75 1.68
N GLU A 74 -10.86 6.44 1.68
CA GLU A 74 -9.85 5.50 2.18
C GLU A 74 -8.58 5.49 1.31
N VAL A 75 -7.50 4.93 1.84
CA VAL A 75 -6.33 4.61 1.03
C VAL A 75 -6.73 3.61 -0.05
N TRP A 76 -6.28 3.83 -1.29
CA TRP A 76 -6.62 2.97 -2.41
C TRP A 76 -6.38 1.49 -2.09
N GLY A 77 -7.42 0.67 -2.29
CA GLY A 77 -7.47 -0.74 -1.91
C GLY A 77 -6.70 -1.69 -2.83
N SER A 78 -5.65 -1.25 -3.53
CA SER A 78 -4.91 -2.11 -4.49
C SER A 78 -4.38 -3.40 -3.89
N VAL A 79 -4.03 -3.39 -2.61
CA VAL A 79 -3.56 -4.59 -1.88
C VAL A 79 -4.67 -5.64 -1.65
N TYR A 80 -5.93 -5.26 -1.84
CA TYR A 80 -7.09 -6.13 -1.76
C TYR A 80 -7.70 -6.46 -3.12
N ASP A 81 -7.28 -5.75 -4.19
CA ASP A 81 -7.73 -6.02 -5.54
C ASP A 81 -6.91 -7.17 -6.15
N VAL A 82 -7.54 -8.33 -6.34
CA VAL A 82 -6.90 -9.51 -6.94
C VAL A 82 -6.24 -9.20 -8.28
N ARG A 83 -6.78 -8.27 -9.06
CA ARG A 83 -6.21 -7.86 -10.35
C ARG A 83 -4.86 -7.18 -10.18
N CYS A 84 -4.74 -6.28 -9.21
CA CYS A 84 -3.50 -5.63 -8.86
C CYS A 84 -2.47 -6.63 -8.33
N LEU A 85 -2.91 -7.64 -7.56
CA LEU A 85 -2.03 -8.69 -7.04
C LEU A 85 -1.50 -9.61 -8.15
N LEU A 86 -2.34 -9.97 -9.13
CA LEU A 86 -1.92 -10.76 -10.29
C LEU A 86 -0.94 -9.96 -11.17
N ASP A 87 -1.26 -8.71 -11.48
CA ASP A 87 -0.38 -7.80 -12.22
C ASP A 87 0.97 -7.58 -11.53
N ALA A 88 0.96 -7.35 -10.21
CA ALA A 88 2.18 -7.20 -9.41
C ALA A 88 3.03 -8.48 -9.44
N THR A 89 2.39 -9.65 -9.37
CA THR A 89 3.08 -10.95 -9.45
C THR A 89 3.85 -11.09 -10.75
N THR A 90 3.22 -10.80 -11.89
CA THR A 90 3.85 -10.83 -13.21
C THR A 90 4.99 -9.81 -13.32
N LYS A 91 4.84 -8.62 -12.73
CA LYS A 91 5.91 -7.60 -12.74
C LYS A 91 7.10 -7.99 -11.88
N LEU A 92 6.86 -8.61 -10.71
CA LEU A 92 7.89 -9.12 -9.82
C LEU A 92 8.64 -10.32 -10.41
N SER A 93 8.01 -11.06 -11.34
CA SER A 93 8.63 -12.19 -12.04
C SER A 93 9.34 -11.80 -13.35
N ASP A 94 9.60 -10.51 -13.60
CA ASP A 94 10.13 -9.98 -14.86
C ASP A 94 9.28 -10.39 -16.09
N GLY A 95 7.97 -10.54 -15.91
CA GLY A 95 7.04 -10.97 -16.94
C GLY A 95 7.02 -12.48 -17.21
N LYS A 96 7.76 -13.29 -16.44
CA LYS A 96 7.74 -14.75 -16.57
C LYS A 96 6.44 -15.32 -16.04
N LYS A 97 5.90 -16.31 -16.75
CA LYS A 97 4.72 -17.06 -16.31
C LYS A 97 5.05 -17.92 -15.10
N LEU A 98 4.04 -18.26 -14.29
CA LEU A 98 4.21 -19.18 -13.16
C LEU A 98 4.83 -20.53 -13.58
N THR A 99 4.51 -21.01 -14.79
CA THR A 99 5.06 -22.25 -15.35
C THR A 99 6.55 -22.19 -15.68
N GLU A 100 7.09 -20.98 -15.86
CA GLU A 100 8.50 -20.73 -16.20
C GLU A 100 9.35 -20.42 -14.96
N MET A 101 8.72 -20.23 -13.80
CA MET A 101 9.42 -19.96 -12.56
C MET A 101 10.20 -21.20 -12.10
N ASN A 102 11.39 -20.95 -11.54
CA ASN A 102 12.22 -22.01 -10.96
C ASN A 102 11.70 -22.38 -9.56
N VAL A 103 10.62 -23.15 -9.55
CA VAL A 103 9.99 -23.68 -8.33
C VAL A 103 10.33 -25.17 -8.15
N GLY A 104 10.27 -25.65 -6.91
CA GLY A 104 10.54 -27.04 -6.56
C GLY A 104 9.59 -28.03 -7.24
N LEU A 105 9.98 -29.30 -7.31
CA LEU A 105 9.19 -30.34 -8.00
C LEU A 105 7.76 -30.48 -7.44
N PHE A 106 7.60 -30.43 -6.12
CA PHE A 106 6.30 -30.47 -5.46
C PHE A 106 5.42 -29.27 -5.82
N GLU A 107 6.00 -28.07 -5.88
CA GLU A 107 5.29 -26.84 -6.26
C GLU A 107 4.85 -26.89 -7.73
N LYS A 108 5.67 -27.44 -8.63
CA LYS A 108 5.28 -27.66 -10.04
C LYS A 108 4.09 -28.61 -10.17
N ILE A 109 4.07 -29.70 -9.39
CA ILE A 109 2.96 -30.66 -9.40
C ILE A 109 1.69 -29.99 -8.86
N ALA A 110 1.79 -29.27 -7.74
CA ALA A 110 0.67 -28.54 -7.15
C ALA A 110 0.11 -27.48 -8.09
N LEU A 111 0.98 -26.71 -8.76
CA LEU A 111 0.58 -25.71 -9.76
C LEU A 111 -0.16 -26.38 -10.93
N LYS A 112 0.37 -27.47 -11.47
CA LYS A 112 -0.28 -28.19 -12.58
C LYS A 112 -1.68 -28.68 -12.20
N GLU A 113 -1.84 -29.20 -10.99
CA GLU A 113 -3.14 -29.67 -10.51
C GLU A 113 -4.12 -28.52 -10.25
N LEU A 114 -3.62 -27.38 -9.75
CA LEU A 114 -4.41 -26.17 -9.58
C LEU A 114 -4.88 -25.62 -10.93
N LEU A 115 -4.00 -25.56 -11.94
CA LEU A 115 -4.33 -25.11 -13.28
C LEU A 115 -5.42 -25.97 -13.94
N LYS A 116 -5.35 -27.30 -13.77
CA LYS A 116 -6.43 -28.20 -14.22
C LYS A 116 -7.76 -27.93 -13.52
N LYS A 117 -7.75 -27.61 -12.23
CA LYS A 117 -9.00 -27.35 -11.47
C LYS A 117 -9.67 -26.04 -11.88
N VAL A 118 -8.89 -25.05 -12.29
CA VAL A 118 -9.43 -23.75 -12.72
C VAL A 118 -9.68 -23.68 -14.23
N GLU A 119 -9.34 -24.71 -14.99
CA GLU A 119 -9.57 -24.80 -16.44
C GLU A 119 -11.06 -24.59 -16.79
N GLY A 120 -11.33 -23.73 -17.75
CA GLY A 120 -12.66 -23.31 -18.19
C GLY A 120 -13.34 -22.26 -17.29
N SER A 121 -12.73 -21.83 -16.19
CA SER A 121 -13.34 -20.88 -15.25
C SER A 121 -12.98 -19.41 -15.53
N ASP A 122 -13.68 -18.48 -14.87
CA ASP A 122 -13.32 -17.06 -14.90
C ASP A 122 -11.98 -16.77 -14.21
N ILE A 123 -11.53 -17.64 -13.29
CA ILE A 123 -10.19 -17.54 -12.68
C ILE A 123 -9.13 -17.77 -13.75
N GLU A 124 -9.29 -18.76 -14.63
CA GLU A 124 -8.36 -18.99 -15.73
C GLU A 124 -8.30 -17.79 -16.69
N LYS A 125 -9.45 -17.17 -16.99
CA LYS A 125 -9.50 -15.96 -17.83
C LYS A 125 -8.69 -14.82 -17.20
N LEU A 126 -8.88 -14.57 -15.90
CA LEU A 126 -8.11 -13.56 -15.17
C LEU A 126 -6.61 -13.87 -15.16
N LEU A 127 -6.22 -15.12 -14.91
CA LEU A 127 -4.80 -15.50 -14.92
C LEU A 127 -4.16 -15.29 -16.30
N LYS A 128 -4.89 -15.57 -17.39
CA LYS A 128 -4.44 -15.31 -18.77
C LYS A 128 -4.36 -13.82 -19.09
N GLU A 129 -5.38 -13.05 -18.72
CA GLU A 129 -5.46 -11.60 -18.95
C GLU A 129 -4.27 -10.87 -18.31
N TYR A 130 -3.93 -11.24 -17.07
CA TYR A 130 -2.81 -10.67 -16.33
C TYR A 130 -1.46 -11.37 -16.60
N LYS A 131 -1.40 -12.24 -17.60
CA LYS A 131 -0.17 -12.94 -18.08
C LYS A 131 0.54 -13.76 -17.00
N VAL A 132 -0.22 -14.21 -16.00
CA VAL A 132 0.28 -15.06 -14.92
C VAL A 132 0.53 -16.48 -15.43
N ILE A 133 -0.29 -16.93 -16.38
CA ILE A 133 -0.19 -18.24 -17.06
C ILE A 133 -0.23 -18.13 -18.58
#